data_AF-A0A124HYB7-F1
#
_entry.id   AF-A0A124HYB7-F1
#
_cell.length_a   1.000
_cell.length_b   1.000
_cell.length_c   1.000
_cell.angle_alpha   90.00
_cell.angle_beta   90.00
_cell.angle_gamma   90.00
#
_symmetry.space_group_name_H-M   'P 1'
#
loop_
_entity.id
_entity.type
_entity.pdbx_description
1 polymer ?
#
loop_
_entity_poly.entity_id
_entity_poly.type
_entity_poly.pdbx_seq_one_letter_code
_entity_poly.pdbx_strand_id
1 'polypeptide(L)'
;MRTDDSMELKDILADWRDYDDAALRLGMFLGVFPPDQKFSPVKRMFWVDGYPLGDMLVDILDRMAQAGVLLKDEEDVRYKWNPAPIDLS
;
A
#
# COMPACT_ATOMS: atom_id res chain seq x y z
N MET A 1 7.04 -10.28 -28.03
CA MET A 1 5.82 -9.75 -27.40
C MET A 1 6.30 -8.81 -26.32
N ARG A 2 5.99 -7.51 -26.42
CA ARG A 2 6.48 -6.50 -25.47
C ARG A 2 5.85 -6.75 -24.09
N THR A 3 6.67 -6.51 -23.08
CA THR A 3 6.48 -6.69 -21.63
C THR A 3 5.10 -6.23 -21.15
N ASP A 4 4.50 -7.03 -20.28
CA ASP A 4 3.33 -6.71 -19.45
C ASP A 4 3.43 -5.28 -18.90
N ASP A 5 2.35 -4.51 -19.02
CA ASP A 5 2.20 -3.19 -18.37
C ASP A 5 2.11 -3.38 -16.85
N SER A 6 3.22 -3.73 -16.19
CA SER A 6 3.27 -3.78 -14.73
C SER A 6 3.16 -2.35 -14.19
N MET A 7 1.98 -1.96 -13.71
CA MET A 7 1.77 -0.67 -13.04
C MET A 7 2.74 -0.55 -11.85
N GLU A 8 3.39 0.62 -11.73
CA GLU A 8 4.28 0.89 -10.62
C GLU A 8 3.47 1.24 -9.35
N LEU A 9 4.05 1.04 -8.18
CA LEU A 9 3.38 1.36 -6.91
C LEU A 9 2.98 2.84 -6.80
N LYS A 10 3.74 3.75 -7.42
CA LYS A 10 3.41 5.17 -7.47
C LYS A 10 2.10 5.45 -8.21
N ASP A 11 1.80 4.67 -9.24
CA ASP A 11 0.58 4.82 -10.03
C ASP A 11 -0.61 4.23 -9.27
N ILE A 12 -0.37 3.11 -8.57
CA ILE A 12 -1.35 2.42 -7.73
C ILE A 12 -1.82 3.30 -6.55
N LEU A 13 -0.90 4.08 -5.96
CA LEU A 13 -1.13 4.98 -4.84
C LEU A 13 -1.16 6.47 -5.25
N ALA A 14 -1.51 6.79 -6.49
CA ALA A 14 -1.55 8.18 -6.98
C ALA A 14 -2.60 9.05 -6.24
N ASP A 15 -3.67 8.42 -5.76
CA ASP A 15 -4.75 9.04 -4.98
C ASP A 15 -4.74 8.54 -3.53
N TRP A 16 -5.42 9.28 -2.65
CA TRP A 16 -5.59 8.89 -1.27
C TRP A 16 -6.37 7.57 -1.16
N ARG A 17 -5.84 6.67 -0.35
CA ARG A 17 -6.36 5.33 -0.13
C ARG A 17 -6.40 5.06 1.36
N ASP A 18 -7.50 4.51 1.84
CA ASP A 18 -7.60 4.01 3.22
C ASP A 18 -6.52 2.95 3.47
N TYR A 19 -6.06 2.85 4.72
CA TYR A 19 -4.93 1.99 5.08
C TYR A 19 -5.05 0.55 4.58
N ASP A 20 -6.27 0.01 4.55
CA ASP A 20 -6.58 -1.35 4.15
C ASP A 20 -6.56 -1.54 2.62
N ASP A 21 -7.09 -0.61 1.83
CA ASP A 21 -6.98 -0.59 0.36
C ASP A 21 -5.52 -0.36 -0.06
N ALA A 22 -4.81 0.54 0.61
CA ALA A 22 -3.39 0.78 0.38
C ALA A 22 -2.56 -0.49 0.67
N ALA A 23 -2.83 -1.16 1.79
CA ALA A 23 -2.10 -2.37 2.20
C ALA A 23 -2.40 -3.56 1.27
N LEU A 24 -3.66 -3.73 0.84
CA LEU A 24 -4.02 -4.74 -0.15
C LEU A 24 -3.27 -4.51 -1.47
N ARG A 25 -3.28 -3.26 -1.97
CA ARG A 25 -2.60 -2.86 -3.20
C ARG A 25 -1.08 -3.07 -3.12
N LEU A 26 -0.48 -2.73 -1.98
CA LEU A 26 0.92 -3.03 -1.73
C LEU A 26 1.17 -4.54 -1.78
N GLY A 27 0.31 -5.35 -1.16
CA GLY A 27 0.43 -6.81 -1.21
C GLY A 27 0.30 -7.38 -2.62
N MET A 28 -0.59 -6.83 -3.46
CA MET A 28 -0.67 -7.20 -4.88
C MET A 28 0.61 -6.82 -5.64
N PHE A 29 1.11 -5.60 -5.42
CA PHE A 29 2.34 -5.11 -6.06
C PHE A 29 3.57 -5.95 -5.69
N LEU A 30 3.67 -6.39 -4.44
CA LEU A 30 4.74 -7.27 -3.95
C LEU A 30 4.57 -8.74 -4.40
N GLY A 31 3.47 -9.09 -5.06
CA GLY A 31 3.17 -10.47 -5.47
C GLY A 31 2.71 -11.39 -4.34
N VAL A 32 2.36 -10.83 -3.17
CA VAL A 32 1.78 -11.57 -2.04
C VAL A 32 0.34 -12.02 -2.37
N PHE A 33 -0.41 -11.15 -3.03
CA PHE A 33 -1.76 -11.42 -3.51
C PHE A 33 -1.80 -11.53 -5.03
N PRO A 34 -2.73 -12.32 -5.59
CA PRO A 34 -2.96 -12.31 -7.04
C PRO A 34 -3.46 -10.93 -7.50
N PRO A 35 -3.21 -10.53 -8.76
CA PRO A 35 -3.58 -9.21 -9.27
C PRO A 35 -5.08 -8.89 -9.23
N ASP A 36 -5.94 -9.91 -9.21
CA ASP A 36 -7.40 -9.80 -9.17
C ASP A 36 -7.99 -10.05 -7.76
N GLN A 37 -7.14 -10.06 -6.73
CA GLN A 37 -7.56 -10.27 -5.35
C GLN A 37 -8.65 -9.27 -4.96
N LYS A 38 -9.83 -9.78 -4.59
CA LYS A 38 -10.91 -8.94 -4.06
C LYS A 38 -10.62 -8.56 -2.62
N PHE A 39 -11.11 -7.40 -2.19
CA PHE A 39 -10.96 -6.94 -0.81
C PHE A 39 -11.77 -7.76 0.21
N SER A 40 -13.05 -8.06 -0.08
CA SER A 40 -13.96 -8.71 0.89
C SER A 40 -13.43 -10.01 1.54
N PRO A 41 -12.74 -10.92 0.83
CA PRO A 41 -12.14 -12.12 1.42
C PRO A 41 -10.98 -11.86 2.39
N VAL A 42 -10.24 -10.77 2.19
CA VAL A 42 -9.01 -10.46 2.95
C VAL A 42 -9.19 -9.32 3.94
N LYS A 43 -10.30 -8.57 3.90
CA LYS A 43 -10.56 -7.41 4.76
C LYS A 43 -10.30 -7.66 6.25
N ARG A 44 -10.62 -8.87 6.72
CA ARG A 44 -10.51 -9.24 8.14
C ARG A 44 -9.04 -9.27 8.60
N MET A 45 -8.11 -9.46 7.67
CA MET A 45 -6.67 -9.41 7.91
C MET A 45 -6.19 -7.98 8.24
N PHE A 46 -6.93 -6.95 7.82
CA PHE A 46 -6.57 -5.55 8.08
C PHE A 46 -7.37 -4.97 9.25
N TRP A 47 -8.58 -5.48 9.53
CA TRP A 47 -9.48 -4.90 10.53
C TRP A 47 -9.43 -5.57 11.90
N VAL A 48 -8.72 -6.70 12.02
CA VAL A 48 -8.64 -7.47 13.26
C VAL A 48 -7.17 -7.69 13.56
N ASP A 49 -6.80 -7.47 14.82
CA ASP A 49 -5.44 -7.70 15.29
C ASP A 49 -5.05 -9.18 15.22
N GLY A 50 -3.75 -9.45 15.13
CA GLY A 50 -3.20 -10.81 15.18
C GLY A 50 -3.15 -11.51 13.82
N TYR A 51 -3.16 -10.73 12.74
CA TYR A 51 -2.91 -11.20 11.38
C TYR A 51 -1.56 -10.68 10.88
N PRO A 52 -0.46 -11.44 11.07
CA PRO A 52 0.90 -10.92 10.86
C PRO A 52 1.16 -10.35 9.46
N LEU A 53 0.49 -10.89 8.43
CA LEU A 53 0.62 -10.39 7.06
C LEU A 53 -0.05 -9.03 6.87
N GLY A 54 -1.24 -8.82 7.44
CA GLY A 54 -1.93 -7.54 7.38
C GLY A 54 -1.17 -6.47 8.15
N ASP A 55 -0.77 -6.80 9.38
CA ASP A 55 0.02 -5.94 10.26
C ASP A 55 1.31 -5.49 9.55
N MET A 56 2.06 -6.44 8.96
CA MET A 56 3.29 -6.15 8.23
C MET A 56 3.07 -5.22 7.03
N LEU A 57 1.99 -5.40 6.25
CA LEU A 57 1.72 -4.56 5.09
C LEU A 57 1.41 -3.12 5.49
N VAL A 58 0.67 -2.93 6.59
CA VAL A 58 0.39 -1.59 7.14
C VAL A 58 1.69 -0.97 7.69
N ASP A 59 2.50 -1.73 8.41
CA ASP A 59 3.80 -1.28 8.93
C ASP A 59 4.74 -0.82 7.81
N ILE A 60 4.72 -1.49 6.64
CA ILE A 60 5.52 -1.07 5.49
C ILE A 60 5.05 0.30 4.98
N LEU A 61 3.73 0.52 4.86
CA LEU A 61 3.20 1.83 4.45
C LEU A 61 3.59 2.94 5.43
N ASP A 62 3.54 2.65 6.73
CA ASP A 62 3.97 3.59 7.77
C ASP A 62 5.46 3.93 7.66
N ARG A 63 6.31 2.93 7.45
CA ARG A 63 7.75 3.15 7.24
C ARG A 63 8.04 3.90 5.95
N MET A 64 7.28 3.66 4.89
CA MET A 64 7.38 4.42 3.64
C MET A 64 6.96 5.87 3.85
N ALA A 65 5.93 6.14 4.64
CA ALA A 65 5.53 7.51 4.99
C ALA A 65 6.59 8.22 5.84
N GLN A 66 7.15 7.53 6.84
CA GLN A 66 8.26 8.05 7.67
C GLN A 66 9.50 8.39 6.83
N ALA A 67 9.78 7.61 5.80
CA ALA A 67 10.86 7.85 4.85
C ALA A 67 10.52 8.91 3.77
N GLY A 68 9.33 9.51 3.82
CA GLY A 68 8.88 10.52 2.85
C GLY A 68 8.49 9.96 1.48
N VAL A 69 8.40 8.63 1.31
CA VAL A 69 7.95 7.97 0.07
C VAL A 69 6.45 8.13 -0.12
N LEU A 70 5.69 8.06 0.98
CA LEU A 70 4.25 8.30 1.00
C LEU A 70 3.94 9.55 1.84
N LEU A 71 2.83 10.19 1.51
CA LEU A 71 2.12 11.07 2.41
C LEU A 71 1.17 10.21 3.26
N LYS A 72 1.06 10.54 4.54
CA LYS A 72 0.09 9.94 5.46
C LYS A 72 -0.87 11.02 5.97
N ASP A 73 -2.16 10.71 5.92
CA ASP A 73 -3.22 11.44 6.60
C ASP A 73 -3.51 10.71 7.91
N GLU A 74 -3.14 11.31 9.04
CA GLU A 74 -3.31 10.68 10.35
C GLU A 74 -4.76 10.72 10.85
N GLU A 75 -5.58 11.66 10.39
CA GLU A 75 -6.97 11.81 10.84
C GLU A 75 -7.85 10.70 10.23
N ASP A 76 -7.74 10.50 8.92
CA ASP A 76 -8.51 9.49 8.19
C ASP A 76 -7.74 8.17 7.98
N VAL A 77 -6.49 8.09 8.43
CA VAL A 77 -5.58 6.93 8.27
C VAL A 77 -5.47 6.49 6.80
N ARG A 78 -5.00 7.42 5.95
CA ARG A 78 -4.87 7.21 4.51
C ARG A 78 -3.45 7.44 4.02
N TYR A 79 -3.13 6.83 2.88
CA TYR A 79 -1.83 6.95 2.24
C TYR A 79 -1.99 7.41 0.79
N LYS A 80 -0.99 8.17 0.33
CA LYS A 80 -0.85 8.61 -1.07
C LYS A 80 0.62 8.68 -1.43
N TRP A 81 0.98 8.42 -2.67
CA TRP A 81 2.33 8.62 -3.17
C TRP A 81 2.79 10.08 -2.96
N ASN A 82 3.97 10.27 -2.38
CA ASN A 82 4.53 11.61 -2.25
C ASN A 82 5.12 12.07 -3.59
N PRO A 83 4.61 13.13 -4.23
CA PRO A 83 5.17 13.63 -5.48
C PRO A 83 6.51 14.37 -5.30
N ALA A 84 6.90 14.68 -4.07
CA ALA A 84 8.19 15.31 -3.79
C ALA A 84 9.35 14.34 -4.08
N PRO A 85 10.52 14.84 -4.51
CA PRO A 85 11.73 14.03 -4.61
C PRO A 85 12.08 13.42 -3.24
N ILE A 86 12.46 12.14 -3.25
CA ILE A 86 12.90 11.45 -2.04
C ILE A 86 14.27 11.98 -1.64
N ASP A 87 14.43 12.30 -0.36
CA ASP A 87 15.73 12.58 0.23
C ASP A 87 16.48 11.25 0.41
N LEU A 88 17.65 11.14 -0.22
CA LEU A 88 18.50 9.95 -0.19
C LEU A 88 19.74 10.12 0.70
N SER A 89 19.81 11.23 1.45
CA SER A 89 20.95 11.58 2.29
C SER A 89 21.00 10.88 3.65
#